data_AF-A0A073CBF9-F1
#
_entry.id   AF-A0A073CBF9-F1
#
_cell.length_a   1.000
_cell.length_b   1.000
_cell.length_c   1.000
_cell.angle_alpha   90.00
_cell.angle_beta   90.00
_cell.angle_gamma   90.00
#
_symmetry.space_group_name_H-M   'P 1'
#
loop_
_entity.id
_entity.type
_entity.pdbx_description
1 polymer ?
#
loop_
_entity_poly.entity_id
_entity_poly.type
_entity_poly.pdbx_seq_one_letter_code
_entity_poly.pdbx_strand_id
1 'polypeptide(L)'
;MVSHLYLVSMARTSKDKTISIRLSQAMLEALDARAVLDEKDRAQVIREAIGKHLEMDDEDEVETRLDFLEQSVNKLQGEYQQNKKTTEALGKRMDEITRLVSYCMERLPSSKT
;
A
#
# COMPACT_ATOMS: atom_id res chain seq x y z
N MET A 1 4.63 45.48 18.72
CA MET A 1 3.50 44.61 19.13
C MET A 1 3.69 43.29 18.41
N VAL A 2 3.80 42.17 19.14
CA VAL A 2 4.10 40.85 18.56
C VAL A 2 2.80 40.06 18.50
N SER A 3 2.32 39.74 17.30
CA SER A 3 1.11 38.95 17.11
C SER A 3 1.47 37.47 17.03
N HIS A 4 0.92 36.66 17.95
CA HIS A 4 1.03 35.19 17.92
C HIS A 4 -0.15 34.62 17.12
N LEU A 5 0.15 33.84 16.07
CA LEU A 5 -0.84 33.13 15.27
C LEU A 5 -0.95 31.69 15.80
N TYR A 6 -2.12 31.32 16.31
CA TYR A 6 -2.41 29.97 16.81
C TYR A 6 -3.10 29.15 15.71
N LEU A 7 -2.58 27.96 15.45
CA LEU A 7 -3.17 26.96 14.55
C LEU A 7 -3.69 25.80 15.38
N VAL A 8 -5.00 25.55 15.29
CA VAL A 8 -5.64 24.36 15.87
C VAL A 8 -5.97 23.42 14.72
N SER A 9 -5.39 22.23 14.70
CA SER A 9 -5.84 21.12 13.84
C SER A 9 -6.48 20.04 14.72
N MET A 10 -7.67 19.59 14.35
CA MET A 10 -8.28 18.40 14.94
C MET A 10 -7.99 17.19 14.07
N ALA A 11 -6.90 16.50 14.37
CA ALA A 11 -6.64 15.13 13.95
C ALA A 11 -6.28 14.31 15.19
N ARG A 12 -7.03 13.22 15.40
CA ARG A 12 -6.89 12.37 16.58
C ARG A 12 -5.51 11.70 16.60
N THR A 13 -4.91 11.69 17.79
CA THR A 13 -3.74 10.90 18.24
C THR A 13 -2.35 11.23 17.65
N SER A 14 -1.81 12.39 18.01
CA SER A 14 -0.42 12.56 18.48
C SER A 14 -0.27 13.97 19.06
N LYS A 15 0.48 14.15 20.16
CA LYS A 15 0.64 15.46 20.86
C LYS A 15 0.82 16.60 19.86
N ASP A 16 -0.05 17.63 19.90
CA ASP A 16 -0.06 18.80 19.02
C ASP A 16 1.36 19.37 18.78
N LYS A 17 1.99 18.97 17.67
CA LYS A 17 3.30 19.48 17.28
C LYS A 17 3.08 20.82 16.58
N THR A 18 3.17 21.92 17.32
CA THR A 18 3.14 23.26 16.75
C THR A 18 4.52 23.62 16.20
N ILE A 19 4.55 24.13 14.96
CA ILE A 19 5.75 24.68 14.34
C ILE A 19 5.66 26.21 14.41
N SER A 20 6.67 26.85 14.99
CA SER A 20 6.79 28.32 15.04
C SER A 20 7.91 28.77 14.11
N ILE A 21 7.58 29.61 13.13
CA ILE A 21 8.52 30.12 12.12
C ILE A 21 8.53 31.65 12.20
N ARG A 22 9.72 32.25 12.17
CA ARG A 22 9.88 33.70 12.02
C ARG A 22 10.07 34.03 10.56
N LEU A 23 9.22 34.91 10.04
CA LEU A 23 9.28 35.40 8.67
C LEU A 23 9.66 36.87 8.67
N SER A 24 10.33 37.31 7.60
CA SER A 24 10.56 38.73 7.37
C SER A 24 9.26 39.43 6.99
N GLN A 25 9.23 40.76 7.09
CA GLN A 25 8.06 41.56 6.73
C GLN A 25 7.65 41.34 5.25
N ALA A 26 8.62 41.33 4.34
CA ALA A 26 8.36 41.08 2.91
C ALA A 26 7.77 39.68 2.65
N MET A 27 8.20 38.67 3.42
CA MET A 27 7.64 37.31 3.31
C MET A 27 6.19 37.25 3.81
N LEU A 28 5.86 37.99 4.88
CA LEU A 28 4.49 38.07 5.38
C LEU A 28 3.56 38.76 4.37
N GLU A 29 4.01 39.85 3.75
CA GLU A 29 3.26 40.58 2.73
C GLU A 29 3.02 39.74 1.48
N ALA A 30 4.03 39.01 1.02
CA ALA A 30 3.88 38.07 -0.09
C ALA A 30 2.89 36.95 0.24
N LEU A 31 2.94 36.42 1.47
CA LEU A 31 2.02 35.39 1.93
C LEU A 31 0.58 35.91 2.06
N ASP A 32 0.41 37.16 2.50
CA ASP A 32 -0.89 37.85 2.52
C ASP A 32 -1.49 37.99 1.14
N ALA A 33 -0.70 38.49 0.18
CA ALA A 33 -1.15 38.61 -1.20
C ALA A 33 -1.58 37.24 -1.76
N ARG A 34 -0.83 36.18 -1.42
CA ARG A 34 -1.16 34.82 -1.83
C ARG A 34 -2.42 34.28 -1.16
N ALA A 35 -2.58 34.50 0.15
CA ALA A 35 -3.75 34.12 0.93
C ALA A 35 -5.04 34.77 0.40
N VAL A 36 -4.96 36.05 0.00
CA VAL A 36 -6.08 36.76 -0.64
C VAL A 36 -6.41 36.17 -2.00
N LEU A 37 -5.41 35.88 -2.83
CA LEU A 37 -5.62 35.30 -4.17
C LEU A 37 -6.23 33.90 -4.11
N ASP A 38 -5.78 33.08 -3.15
CA ASP A 38 -6.22 31.69 -3.02
C ASP A 38 -7.48 31.56 -2.10
N GLU A 39 -8.03 32.68 -1.60
CA GLU A 39 -9.14 32.76 -0.64
C GLU A 39 -8.95 31.85 0.61
N LYS A 40 -7.72 31.79 1.10
CA LYS A 40 -7.31 30.91 2.21
C LYS A 40 -6.64 31.69 3.33
N ASP A 41 -6.56 31.08 4.51
CA ASP A 41 -5.72 31.62 5.57
C ASP A 41 -4.23 31.40 5.26
N ARG A 42 -3.37 32.30 5.77
CA ARG A 42 -1.91 32.25 5.56
C ARG A 42 -1.31 30.89 5.92
N ALA A 43 -1.79 30.27 6.98
CA ALA A 43 -1.25 29.03 7.46
C ALA A 43 -1.69 27.84 6.61
N GLN A 44 -2.87 27.87 6.02
CA GLN A 44 -3.32 26.89 5.04
C GLN A 44 -2.48 26.96 3.77
N VAL A 45 -2.19 28.17 3.28
CA VAL A 45 -1.27 28.37 2.15
C VAL A 45 0.12 27.80 2.46
N ILE A 46 0.66 28.04 3.67
CA ILE A 46 1.94 27.45 4.10
C ILE A 46 1.86 25.92 4.15
N ARG A 47 0.80 25.35 4.75
CA ARG A 47 0.65 23.89 4.87
C ARG A 47 0.62 23.23 3.50
N GLU A 48 -0.17 23.74 2.57
CA GLU A 48 -0.29 23.18 1.22
C GLU A 48 1.00 23.37 0.41
N ALA A 49 1.68 24.50 0.55
CA ALA A 49 2.97 24.72 -0.12
C ALA A 49 4.06 23.78 0.43
N ILE A 50 4.07 23.52 1.73
CA ILE A 50 4.96 22.53 2.35
C ILE A 50 4.59 21.12 1.89
N GLY A 51 3.30 20.77 1.86
CA GLY A 51 2.80 19.48 1.37
C GLY A 51 3.27 19.21 -0.06
N LYS A 52 3.04 20.16 -0.96
CA LYS A 52 3.54 20.12 -2.34
C LYS A 52 5.05 20.00 -2.45
N HIS A 53 5.78 20.78 -1.66
CA HIS A 53 7.25 20.79 -1.71
C HIS A 53 7.87 19.49 -1.21
N LEU A 54 7.24 18.85 -0.23
CA LEU A 54 7.67 17.58 0.35
C LEU A 54 7.08 16.37 -0.39
N GLU A 55 6.35 16.59 -1.49
CA GLU A 55 5.64 15.54 -2.23
C GLU A 55 4.70 14.73 -1.31
N MET A 56 4.19 15.38 -0.25
CA MET A 56 3.28 14.80 0.75
C MET A 56 1.80 14.93 0.38
N ASP A 57 1.50 15.42 -0.82
CA ASP A 57 0.13 15.41 -1.36
C ASP A 57 -0.39 13.96 -1.58
N ASP A 58 0.50 12.96 -1.45
CA ASP A 58 0.32 11.55 -1.80
C ASP A 58 0.46 10.58 -0.60
N GLU A 59 0.20 11.02 0.66
CA GLU A 59 0.04 10.05 1.77
C GLU A 59 -1.02 8.99 1.42
N ASP A 60 -2.09 9.40 0.72
CA ASP A 60 -3.10 8.51 0.15
C ASP A 60 -2.54 7.60 -0.96
N GLU A 61 -1.55 8.02 -1.75
CA GLU A 61 -1.01 7.22 -2.86
C GLU A 61 -0.16 6.06 -2.34
N VAL A 62 0.68 6.31 -1.33
CA VAL A 62 1.50 5.25 -0.72
C VAL A 62 0.62 4.25 0.00
N GLU A 63 -0.37 4.70 0.77
CA GLU A 63 -1.33 3.82 1.45
C GLU A 63 -2.17 3.02 0.44
N THR A 64 -2.66 3.67 -0.63
CA THR A 64 -3.39 2.98 -1.72
C THR A 64 -2.53 1.93 -2.41
N ARG A 65 -1.25 2.22 -2.67
CA ARG A 65 -0.30 1.27 -3.27
C ARG A 65 -0.01 0.11 -2.32
N LEU A 66 0.08 0.36 -1.02
CA LEU A 66 0.26 -0.68 0.00
C LEU A 66 -0.97 -1.58 0.10
N ASP A 67 -2.17 -1.02 0.13
CA ASP A 67 -3.44 -1.77 0.13
C ASP A 67 -3.58 -2.63 -1.12
N PHE A 68 -3.28 -2.07 -2.29
CA PHE A 68 -3.29 -2.81 -3.55
C PHE A 68 -2.29 -3.98 -3.52
N LEU A 69 -1.09 -3.74 -2.98
CA LEU A 69 -0.07 -4.75 -2.85
C LEU A 69 -0.50 -5.87 -1.88
N GLU A 70 -1.10 -5.51 -0.75
CA GLU A 70 -1.62 -6.48 0.23
C GLU A 70 -2.74 -7.34 -0.38
N GLN A 71 -3.69 -6.74 -1.08
CA GLN A 71 -4.73 -7.48 -1.80
C GLN A 71 -4.15 -8.43 -2.86
N SER A 72 -3.12 -7.97 -3.58
CA SER A 72 -2.44 -8.76 -4.59
C SER A 72 -1.72 -9.97 -3.98
N VAL A 73 -1.02 -9.78 -2.86
CA VAL A 73 -0.35 -10.85 -2.11
C VAL A 73 -1.37 -11.88 -1.59
N ASN A 74 -2.48 -11.42 -1.03
CA ASN A 74 -3.55 -12.29 -0.53
C ASN A 74 -4.16 -13.15 -1.66
N LYS A 75 -4.38 -12.54 -2.84
CA LYS A 75 -4.86 -13.26 -4.02
C LYS A 75 -3.87 -14.33 -4.48
N LEU A 76 -2.59 -13.97 -4.62
CA LEU A 76 -1.50 -14.89 -4.98
C LEU A 76 -1.38 -16.05 -4.00
N GLN A 77 -1.54 -15.78 -2.70
CA GLN A 77 -1.54 -16.82 -1.67
C GLN A 77 -2.72 -17.79 -1.85
N GLY A 78 -3.91 -17.28 -2.15
CA GLY A 78 -5.09 -18.09 -2.44
C GLY A 78 -4.88 -18.99 -3.67
N GLU A 79 -4.39 -18.42 -4.77
CA GLU A 79 -4.05 -19.15 -6.00
C GLU A 79 -3.01 -20.24 -5.74
N TYR A 80 -1.95 -19.92 -4.98
CA TYR A 80 -0.93 -20.90 -4.60
C TYR A 80 -1.51 -22.07 -3.81
N GLN A 81 -2.36 -21.82 -2.81
CA GLN A 81 -2.99 -22.89 -2.03
C GLN A 81 -3.90 -23.77 -2.89
N GLN A 82 -4.63 -23.17 -3.83
CA GLN A 82 -5.48 -23.92 -4.75
C GLN A 82 -4.64 -24.78 -5.71
N ASN A 83 -3.55 -24.23 -6.24
CA ASN A 83 -2.66 -24.96 -7.13
C ASN A 83 -1.98 -26.11 -6.40
N LYS A 84 -1.52 -25.89 -5.17
CA LYS A 84 -0.96 -26.93 -4.29
C LYS A 84 -1.92 -28.11 -4.12
N LYS A 85 -3.19 -27.86 -3.77
CA LYS A 85 -4.21 -28.92 -3.64
C LYS A 85 -4.40 -29.70 -4.95
N THR A 86 -4.38 -28.99 -6.07
CA THR A 86 -4.51 -29.60 -7.41
C THR A 86 -3.32 -30.51 -7.72
N THR A 87 -2.10 -30.04 -7.45
CA THR A 87 -0.87 -30.84 -7.63
C THR A 87 -0.86 -32.08 -6.73
N GLU A 88 -1.27 -31.95 -5.46
CA GLU A 88 -1.37 -33.09 -4.54
C GLU A 88 -2.41 -34.12 -5.03
N ALA A 89 -3.56 -33.67 -5.53
CA ALA A 89 -4.57 -34.56 -6.10
C ALA A 89 -4.06 -35.27 -7.36
N LEU A 90 -3.33 -34.56 -8.23
CA LEU A 90 -2.72 -35.14 -9.42
C LEU A 90 -1.67 -36.19 -9.05
N GLY A 91 -0.83 -35.92 -8.03
CA GLY A 91 0.15 -36.86 -7.50
C GLY A 91 -0.51 -38.18 -7.05
N LYS A 92 -1.60 -38.09 -6.26
CA LYS A 92 -2.36 -39.29 -5.84
C LYS A 92 -2.91 -40.09 -7.02
N ARG A 93 -3.45 -39.43 -8.04
CA ARG A 93 -3.95 -40.10 -9.25
C ARG A 93 -2.81 -40.77 -10.03
N MET A 94 -1.63 -40.16 -10.06
CA MET A 94 -0.45 -40.74 -10.69
C MET A 94 0.03 -41.99 -9.94
N ASP A 95 -0.01 -41.98 -8.60
CA ASP A 95 0.30 -43.15 -7.78
C ASP A 95 -0.67 -44.31 -8.04
N GLU A 96 -1.97 -44.01 -8.16
CA GLU A 96 -2.99 -45.00 -8.51
C GLU A 96 -2.76 -45.62 -9.89
N ILE A 97 -2.48 -44.79 -10.90
CA ILE A 97 -2.16 -45.26 -12.27
C ILE A 97 -0.91 -46.14 -12.23
N THR A 98 0.13 -45.72 -11.50
CA THR A 98 1.39 -46.49 -11.37
C THR A 98 1.12 -47.86 -10.78
N ARG A 99 0.32 -47.95 -9.71
CA ARG A 99 -0.09 -49.22 -9.10
C ARG A 99 -0.86 -50.12 -10.08
N LEU A 100 -1.79 -49.55 -10.84
CA LEU A 100 -2.55 -50.30 -11.85
C LEU A 100 -1.65 -50.83 -12.96
N VAL A 101 -0.72 -50.01 -13.46
CA VAL A 101 0.24 -50.41 -14.49
C VAL A 101 1.16 -51.52 -13.98
N SER A 102 1.71 -51.39 -12.77
CA SER A 102 2.52 -52.44 -12.14
C SER A 102 1.75 -53.75 -12.00
N TYR A 103 0.52 -53.70 -11.51
CA TYR A 103 -0.34 -54.88 -11.39
C TYR A 103 -0.62 -55.55 -12.75
N CYS A 104 -0.90 -54.76 -13.79
CA CYS A 104 -1.08 -55.28 -15.14
C CYS A 104 0.19 -55.94 -15.67
N MET A 105 1.35 -55.31 -15.48
CA MET A 105 2.65 -55.83 -15.90
C MET A 105 3.00 -57.15 -15.21
N GLU A 106 2.74 -57.27 -13.91
CA GLU A 106 2.96 -58.51 -13.15
C GLU A 106 2.05 -59.66 -13.59
N ARG A 107 0.90 -59.35 -14.19
CA ARG A 107 -0.06 -60.33 -14.71
C ARG A 107 0.05 -60.59 -16.20
N LEU A 108 0.93 -59.91 -16.91
CA LEU A 108 1.21 -60.25 -18.31
C LEU A 108 1.88 -61.63 -18.33
N PRO A 109 1.35 -62.60 -19.10
CA PRO A 109 2.02 -63.88 -19.25
C PRO A 109 3.39 -63.61 -19.85
N SER A 110 4.45 -64.10 -19.20
CA SER A 110 5.79 -64.15 -19.78
C SER A 110 5.66 -64.88 -21.11
N SER A 111 5.68 -64.15 -22.22
CA SER A 111 5.86 -64.73 -23.54
C SER A 111 7.28 -65.26 -23.57
N LYS A 112 7.46 -66.48 -23.06
CA LYS A 112 8.63 -67.30 -23.33
C LYS A 112 8.60 -67.63 -24.82
N THR A 113 9.41 -66.92 -25.58
CA THR A 113 10.03 -67.40 -26.83
C THR A 113 11.52 -67.43 -26.60
#